data_AF-A0A3D4P8F0-F1
#
_entry.id   AF-A0A3D4P8F0-F1
#
_cell.length_a   1.000
_cell.length_b   1.000
_cell.length_c   1.000
_cell.angle_alpha   90.00
_cell.angle_beta   90.00
_cell.angle_gamma   90.00
#
_symmetry.space_group_name_H-M   'P 1'
#
loop_
_entity.id
_entity.type
_entity.pdbx_description
1 polymer ?
#
loop_
_entity_poly.entity_id
_entity_poly.type
_entity_poly.pdbx_seq_one_letter_code
_entity_poly.pdbx_strand_id
1 'polypeptide(L)'
;VLACYPEIQVVRHETRKGASPTKHATTTLASGDVFVFLDGHTKPTPGAIARLVEDVQLHEGRAIVVPAIAQLDQRTWENSSHLIGYGYGMNVASMKTYWLARSEMRTRTTGGRLF
;
A
#
# COMPACT_ATOMS: atom_id res chain seq x y z
N VAL A 1 -3.86 -21.55 14.17
CA VAL A 1 -4.22 -20.23 13.59
C VAL A 1 -4.08 -20.24 12.08
N LEU A 2 -2.88 -20.42 11.50
CA LEU A 2 -2.69 -20.43 10.03
C LEU A 2 -3.48 -21.54 9.32
N ALA A 3 -3.67 -22.70 9.94
CA ALA A 3 -4.48 -23.79 9.40
C ALA A 3 -5.95 -23.41 9.11
N CYS A 4 -6.44 -22.32 9.69
CA CYS A 4 -7.80 -21.81 9.44
C CYS A 4 -7.87 -20.84 8.25
N TYR A 5 -6.74 -20.46 7.65
CA TYR A 5 -6.64 -19.49 6.56
C TYR A 5 -5.80 -20.07 5.42
N PRO A 6 -6.38 -20.96 4.60
CA PRO A 6 -5.67 -21.67 3.53
C PRO A 6 -5.03 -20.73 2.48
N GLU A 7 -5.52 -19.50 2.37
CA GLU A 7 -5.00 -18.44 1.51
C GLU A 7 -3.72 -17.77 2.04
N ILE A 8 -3.34 -18.00 3.30
CA ILE A 8 -2.15 -17.39 3.91
C ILE A 8 -0.94 -18.30 3.77
N GLN A 9 0.08 -17.83 3.04
CA GLN A 9 1.39 -18.46 2.97
C GLN A 9 2.44 -17.65 3.75
N VAL A 10 3.25 -18.34 4.56
CA VAL A 10 4.40 -17.74 5.25
C VAL A 10 5.68 -18.16 4.54
N VAL A 11 6.37 -17.21 3.94
CA VAL A 11 7.69 -17.42 3.30
C VAL A 11 8.79 -16.97 4.25
N ARG A 12 9.78 -17.83 4.49
CA ARG A 12 10.90 -17.56 5.40
C ARG A 12 12.21 -17.49 4.61
N HIS A 13 13.08 -16.56 4.99
CA HIS A 13 14.45 -16.51 4.52
C HIS A 13 15.39 -16.99 5.63
N GLU A 14 16.38 -17.80 5.27
CA GLU A 14 17.41 -18.28 6.20
C GLU A 14 18.31 -17.15 6.72
N THR A 15 18.41 -16.05 5.95
CA THR A 15 19.23 -14.88 6.26
C THR A 15 18.45 -13.59 6.06
N ARG A 16 18.84 -12.53 6.78
CA ARG A 16 18.21 -11.21 6.67
C ARG A 16 18.47 -10.60 5.28
N LYS A 17 17.41 -10.33 4.52
CA LYS A 17 17.49 -9.72 3.18
C LYS A 17 17.09 -8.23 3.13
N GLY A 18 16.34 -7.75 4.11
CA GLY A 18 15.75 -6.40 4.09
C GLY A 18 14.46 -6.32 3.28
N ALA A 19 13.76 -5.19 3.36
CA ALA A 19 12.38 -5.07 2.87
C ALA A 19 12.25 -5.25 1.35
N SER A 20 13.05 -4.53 0.54
CA SER A 20 12.91 -4.57 -0.91
C SER A 20 13.24 -5.94 -1.52
N PRO A 21 14.36 -6.60 -1.16
CA PRO A 21 14.65 -7.93 -1.69
C PRO A 21 13.62 -8.99 -1.22
N THR A 22 13.07 -8.87 -0.01
CA THR A 22 12.00 -9.76 0.46
C THR A 22 10.70 -9.53 -0.33
N LYS A 23 10.32 -8.28 -0.62
CA LYS A 23 9.15 -7.98 -1.47
C LYS A 23 9.35 -8.58 -2.86
N HIS A 24 10.50 -8.38 -3.49
CA HIS A 24 10.78 -8.94 -4.81
C HIS A 24 10.82 -10.48 -4.83
N ALA A 25 11.47 -11.12 -3.86
CA ALA A 25 11.54 -12.58 -3.81
C ALA A 25 10.16 -13.24 -3.65
N THR A 26 9.20 -12.54 -3.06
CA THR A 26 7.83 -13.04 -2.89
C THR A 26 6.95 -12.77 -4.10
N THR A 27 7.29 -11.83 -4.99
CA THR A 27 6.51 -11.61 -6.22
C THR A 27 6.57 -12.79 -7.18
N THR A 28 7.64 -13.60 -7.15
CA THR A 28 7.76 -14.80 -7.99
C THR A 28 6.90 -15.97 -7.51
N LEU A 29 6.40 -15.91 -6.28
CA LEU A 29 5.55 -16.94 -5.68
C LEU A 29 4.07 -16.59 -5.77
N ALA A 30 3.74 -15.30 -5.94
CA ALA A 30 2.35 -14.88 -6.06
C ALA A 30 1.79 -15.24 -7.44
N SER A 31 0.50 -15.58 -7.46
CA SER A 31 -0.24 -15.90 -8.69
C SER A 31 -1.30 -14.87 -9.05
N GLY A 32 -1.50 -13.83 -8.23
CA GLY A 32 -2.51 -12.79 -8.47
C GLY A 32 -2.04 -11.73 -9.46
N ASP A 33 -3.00 -11.12 -10.15
CA ASP A 33 -2.74 -10.10 -11.19
C ASP A 33 -2.27 -8.75 -10.62
N VAL A 34 -2.58 -8.46 -9.34
CA VAL A 34 -2.26 -7.20 -8.68
C VAL A 34 -1.48 -7.46 -7.38
N PHE A 35 -0.31 -6.84 -7.27
CA PHE A 35 0.47 -6.84 -6.03
C PHE A 35 0.04 -5.70 -5.09
N VAL A 36 -0.39 -6.05 -3.89
CA VAL A 36 -0.67 -5.08 -2.82
C VAL A 36 0.34 -5.30 -1.69
N PHE A 37 1.23 -4.33 -1.48
CA PHE A 37 2.23 -4.39 -0.42
C PHE A 37 1.76 -3.66 0.82
N LEU A 38 1.75 -4.35 1.96
CA LEU A 38 1.43 -3.80 3.27
C LEU A 38 2.57 -4.09 4.25
N ASP A 39 2.78 -3.16 5.18
CA ASP A 39 3.67 -3.42 6.32
C ASP A 39 2.91 -4.24 7.39
N GLY A 40 3.65 -5.01 8.19
CA GLY A 40 3.09 -5.89 9.23
C GLY A 40 2.41 -5.16 10.40
N HIS A 41 2.36 -3.83 10.35
CA HIS A 41 1.79 -2.94 11.37
C HIS A 41 0.79 -1.96 10.74
N THR A 42 -0.02 -2.44 9.81
CA THR A 42 -1.09 -1.67 9.16
C THR A 42 -2.47 -2.08 9.70
N LYS A 43 -3.43 -1.14 9.69
CA LYS A 43 -4.85 -1.38 9.99
C LYS A 43 -5.73 -0.87 8.84
N PRO A 44 -5.82 -1.62 7.72
CA PRO A 44 -6.69 -1.23 6.60
C PRO A 44 -8.16 -1.15 7.05
N THR A 45 -8.90 -0.16 6.55
CA THR A 45 -10.35 -0.11 6.75
C THR A 45 -11.04 -1.21 5.93
N PRO A 46 -12.23 -1.69 6.33
CA PRO A 46 -12.99 -2.66 5.55
C PRO A 46 -13.10 -2.24 4.07
N GLY A 47 -12.83 -3.18 3.16
CA GLY A 47 -12.85 -2.93 1.71
C GLY A 47 -11.71 -2.07 1.15
N ALA A 48 -10.72 -1.65 1.95
CA ALA A 48 -9.59 -0.84 1.44
C ALA A 48 -8.77 -1.58 0.37
N ILE A 49 -8.46 -2.86 0.59
CA ILE A 49 -7.66 -3.65 -0.36
C ILE A 49 -8.42 -3.87 -1.68
N ALA A 50 -9.72 -4.20 -1.61
CA ALA A 50 -10.55 -4.38 -2.79
C ALA A 50 -10.58 -3.11 -3.66
N ARG A 51 -10.75 -1.93 -3.02
CA ARG A 51 -10.72 -0.64 -3.73
C ARG A 51 -9.39 -0.38 -4.44
N LEU A 52 -8.26 -0.73 -3.84
CA LEU A 52 -6.95 -0.58 -4.51
C LEU A 52 -6.83 -1.46 -5.76
N VAL A 53 -7.36 -2.69 -5.71
CA VAL A 53 -7.39 -3.58 -6.88
C VAL A 53 -8.28 -3.02 -7.97
N GLU A 54 -9.49 -2.55 -7.63
CA GLU A 54 -10.39 -1.88 -8.57
C GLU A 54 -9.74 -0.64 -9.22
N ASP A 55 -9.04 0.17 -8.43
CA ASP A 55 -8.36 1.37 -8.92
C ASP A 55 -7.26 1.05 -9.93
N VAL A 56 -6.48 -0.01 -9.69
CA VAL A 56 -5.49 -0.51 -10.66
C VAL A 56 -6.19 -0.98 -11.93
N GLN A 57 -7.31 -1.69 -11.82
CA GLN A 57 -8.09 -2.18 -12.96
C GLN A 57 -8.73 -1.04 -13.77
N LEU A 58 -9.26 0.00 -13.12
CA LEU A 58 -9.79 1.22 -13.77
C LEU A 58 -8.73 1.94 -14.61
N HIS A 59 -7.47 1.76 -14.24
CA HIS A 59 -6.31 2.28 -14.97
C HIS A 59 -5.66 1.25 -15.90
N GLU A 60 -6.31 0.12 -16.17
CA GLU A 60 -5.82 -0.95 -17.05
C GLU A 60 -4.43 -1.45 -16.64
N GLY A 61 -4.12 -1.45 -15.34
CA GLY A 61 -2.79 -1.81 -14.82
C GLY A 61 -1.67 -0.79 -15.11
N ARG A 62 -1.99 0.36 -15.71
CA ARG A 62 -1.01 1.39 -16.11
C ARG A 62 -0.70 2.40 -15.00
N ALA A 63 -1.29 2.24 -13.82
CA ALA A 63 -1.07 3.12 -12.67
C ALA A 63 -0.62 2.32 -11.44
N ILE A 64 0.33 2.89 -10.70
CA ILE A 64 0.61 2.48 -9.32
C ILE A 64 -0.33 3.29 -8.43
N VAL A 65 -1.19 2.59 -7.69
CA VAL A 65 -2.16 3.20 -6.79
C VAL A 65 -1.65 3.11 -5.36
N VAL A 66 -1.75 4.20 -4.62
CA VAL A 66 -1.35 4.28 -3.21
C VAL A 66 -2.55 4.76 -2.41
N PRO A 67 -2.94 4.09 -1.31
CA PRO A 67 -4.02 4.58 -0.47
C PRO A 67 -3.62 5.87 0.24
N ALA A 68 -4.60 6.66 0.65
CA ALA A 68 -4.38 7.65 1.69
C ALA A 68 -3.96 6.94 2.99
N ILE A 69 -2.86 7.36 3.59
CA ILE A 69 -2.26 6.69 4.76
C ILE A 69 -2.61 7.53 5.99
N ALA A 70 -3.57 7.05 6.77
CA ALA A 70 -3.86 7.62 8.08
C ALA A 70 -2.74 7.25 9.08
N GLN A 71 -2.39 8.17 9.97
CA GLN A 71 -1.57 7.82 11.12
C GLN A 71 -2.32 6.83 12.01
N LEU A 72 -1.67 5.73 12.36
CA LEU A 72 -2.18 4.74 13.31
C LEU A 72 -1.68 5.08 14.71
N ASP A 73 -2.61 5.34 15.64
CA ASP A 73 -2.29 5.57 17.04
C ASP A 73 -1.81 4.27 17.69
N GLN A 74 -0.60 4.27 18.24
CA GLN A 74 0.06 3.06 18.74
C GLN A 74 -0.54 2.54 20.06
N ARG A 75 -1.25 3.38 20.81
CA ARG A 75 -1.84 3.00 22.11
C ARG A 75 -3.24 2.45 21.96
N THR A 76 -4.04 3.08 21.11
CA THR A 76 -5.45 2.76 20.88
C THR A 76 -5.67 1.84 19.69
N TRP A 77 -4.66 1.73 18.81
CA TRP A 77 -4.76 1.02 17.54
C TRP A 77 -5.86 1.58 16.64
N GLU A 78 -6.10 2.89 16.69
CA GLU A 78 -7.09 3.59 15.85
C GLU A 78 -6.46 4.46 14.78
N ASN A 79 -7.08 4.48 13.61
CA ASN A 79 -6.65 5.34 12.51
C ASN A 79 -7.11 6.77 12.78
N SER A 80 -6.20 7.73 12.63
CA SER A 80 -6.52 9.15 12.73
C SER A 80 -7.41 9.60 11.58
N SER A 81 -8.48 10.32 11.90
CA SER A 81 -9.32 11.02 10.91
C SER A 81 -8.75 12.40 10.50
N HIS A 82 -7.69 12.87 11.17
CA HIS A 82 -7.13 14.21 10.97
C HIS A 82 -5.73 14.19 10.35
N LEU A 83 -4.92 13.19 10.69
CA LEU A 83 -3.54 13.05 10.22
C LEU A 83 -3.51 12.01 9.10
N ILE A 84 -3.74 12.49 7.88
CA ILE A 84 -3.85 11.66 6.66
C ILE A 84 -2.83 12.13 5.64
N GLY A 85 -1.92 11.24 5.26
CA GLY A 85 -1.00 11.44 4.16
C GLY A 85 -1.64 11.05 2.83
N TYR A 86 -1.84 12.02 1.95
CA TYR A 86 -2.49 11.82 0.63
C TYR A 86 -1.50 11.51 -0.49
N GLY A 87 -0.24 11.91 -0.35
CA GLY A 87 0.79 11.68 -1.35
C GLY A 87 2.18 11.70 -0.73
N TYR A 88 3.10 10.95 -1.33
CA TYR A 88 4.47 10.83 -0.86
C TYR A 88 5.42 11.13 -2.01
N GLY A 89 6.45 11.92 -1.73
CA GLY A 89 7.48 12.31 -2.67
C GLY A 89 8.87 11.95 -2.18
N MET A 90 9.79 11.81 -3.13
CA MET A 90 11.22 11.67 -2.86
C MET A 90 12.00 12.59 -3.78
N ASN A 91 12.92 13.36 -3.21
CA ASN A 91 13.94 14.04 -3.97
C ASN A 91 15.04 13.02 -4.32
N VAL A 92 15.15 12.64 -5.59
CA VAL A 92 16.05 11.57 -6.03
C VAL A 92 17.53 11.90 -5.82
N ALA A 93 17.93 13.17 -5.93
CA ALA A 93 19.32 13.57 -5.76
C ALA A 93 19.78 13.49 -4.29
N SER A 94 18.91 13.85 -3.35
CA SER A 94 19.21 13.86 -1.91
C SER A 94 18.70 12.65 -1.15
N MET A 95 17.89 11.81 -1.80
CA MET A 95 17.14 10.70 -1.19
C MET A 95 16.25 11.11 -0.01
N LYS A 96 15.93 12.42 0.10
CA LYS A 96 15.02 12.94 1.12
C LYS A 96 13.59 12.70 0.71
N THR A 97 12.77 12.28 1.66
CA THR A 97 11.38 11.93 1.44
C THR A 97 10.47 12.89 2.19
N TYR A 98 9.26 13.09 1.68
CA TYR A 98 8.33 14.09 2.20
C TYR A 98 6.89 13.72 1.86
N TRP A 99 5.96 14.27 2.64
CA TRP A 99 4.54 14.22 2.34
C TRP A 99 4.15 15.38 1.41
N LEU A 100 3.31 15.09 0.43
CA LEU A 100 2.69 16.10 -0.42
C LEU A 100 1.45 16.65 0.27
N ALA A 101 1.33 17.98 0.30
CA ALA A 101 0.09 18.62 0.68
C ALA A 101 -0.97 18.37 -0.39
N ARG A 102 -2.25 18.32 0.01
CA ARG A 102 -3.37 18.10 -0.93
C ARG A 102 -3.42 19.15 -2.05
N SER A 103 -3.00 20.39 -1.76
CA SER A 103 -2.92 21.48 -2.73
C SER A 103 -1.84 21.28 -3.81
N GLU A 104 -0.86 20.41 -3.55
CA GLU A 104 0.22 20.08 -4.51
C GLU A 104 -0.17 18.89 -5.41
N MET A 105 -1.24 18.18 -5.06
CA MET A 105 -1.74 17.04 -5.83
C MET A 105 -2.59 17.51 -7.01
N ARG A 106 -2.51 16.76 -8.11
CA ARG A 106 -3.38 16.96 -9.28
C ARG A 106 -4.51 15.95 -9.24
N THR A 107 -5.74 16.44 -9.29
CA THR A 107 -6.92 15.59 -9.32
C THR A 107 -7.17 15.05 -10.72
N ARG A 108 -7.59 13.79 -10.83
CA ARG A 108 -8.01 13.17 -12.09
C ARG A 108 -9.29 12.36 -11.88
N THR A 109 -10.21 12.41 -12.83
CA THR A 109 -11.40 11.54 -12.81
C THR A 109 -11.22 10.42 -13.84
N THR A 110 -11.43 9.17 -13.42
CA THR A 110 -11.37 7.98 -14.29
C THR A 110 -12.55 7.08 -13.95
N GLY A 111 -13.37 6.69 -14.94
CA GLY A 111 -14.56 5.86 -14.70
C GLY A 111 -15.54 6.44 -13.69
N GLY A 112 -15.62 7.77 -13.57
CA GLY A 112 -16.45 8.45 -12.57
C GLY A 112 -15.88 8.51 -11.14
N ARG A 113 -14.70 7.94 -10.90
CA ARG A 113 -13.98 7.99 -9.61
C ARG A 113 -12.92 9.09 -9.63
N LEU A 114 -12.83 9.86 -8.54
CA LEU A 114 -11.84 10.92 -8.33
C LEU A 114 -10.57 10.34 -7.68
N PHE A 115 -9.43 10.68 -8.27
CA PHE A 115 -8.08 10.38 -7.81
C PHE A 115 -7.34 11.69 -7.53
#